data_AF-A0A4S8VGH4-F1
#
_entry.id   AF-A0A4S8VGH4-F1
#
_cell.length_a   1.000
_cell.length_b   1.000
_cell.length_c   1.000
_cell.angle_alpha   90.00
_cell.angle_beta   90.00
_cell.angle_gamma   90.00
#
_symmetry.space_group_name_H-M   'P 1'
#
loop_
_entity.id
_entity.type
_entity.pdbx_description
1 polymer ?
#
loop_
_entity_poly.entity_id
_entity_poly.type
_entity_poly.pdbx_seq_one_letter_code
_entity_poly.pdbx_strand_id
1 'polypeptide(L)'
;MPKRQLCTDADLVTPGTAEMVTYLPISSPFIRFASRYMDEAMGFAAGWNFFVFEAILACRTARLFSSIGLILINVLTVEWYGETEFWAALGKVLLIIAPLGLIIFTFIVMLGGNPLGDRFGFRYWNNPGAFAPLYYGGNLGYFLGFLQCLIQASFTIAGPDYVSMAAGEAENPRVVMPKAFKAVFYRLTTFFMLGSLCVGILVPYNDKELIAATTAGLPGAAASPYVVAMDRLRISVLPHIVNAMVLASAFSAGNSYVYCASRSLYGLALEGKAPKILTRTTRRGVPIYCTIVVLCIALLAFLQVSSNAATVLKWFINLVTASQLINYAVMCMTFICWKRACDAQGFDRNSLPFKGWGQPYLAWYGFVGCTVMAFVGGYTVFLPGKWDVPTFIFSYFMIGLFPVLFVGWKLIKKTKWTPATQVDLRGEVGEIEEYQASFVPSTAQE
;
A
#
# COMPACT_ATOMS: atom_id res chain seq x y z
N MET A 1 -24.07 4.14 -28.28
CA MET A 1 -23.00 5.07 -27.85
C MET A 1 -22.38 4.56 -26.56
N PRO A 2 -21.17 3.98 -26.56
CA PRO A 2 -20.57 3.49 -25.33
C PRO A 2 -20.07 4.68 -24.52
N LYS A 3 -20.59 4.85 -23.30
CA LYS A 3 -20.20 5.88 -22.34
C LYS A 3 -18.69 5.77 -22.09
N ARG A 4 -17.90 6.68 -22.68
CA ARG A 4 -16.50 6.90 -22.31
C ARG A 4 -16.49 7.42 -20.87
N GLN A 5 -16.33 6.54 -19.89
CA GLN A 5 -16.06 6.91 -18.52
C GLN A 5 -14.62 7.42 -18.45
N LEU A 6 -14.43 8.73 -18.69
CA LEU A 6 -13.20 9.41 -18.32
C LEU A 6 -13.10 9.41 -16.80
N CYS A 7 -12.18 8.62 -16.25
CA CYS A 7 -11.62 8.91 -14.94
C CYS A 7 -10.54 9.98 -15.13
N THR A 8 -10.84 11.20 -14.72
CA THR A 8 -9.82 12.17 -14.35
C THR A 8 -9.16 11.70 -13.04
N ASP A 9 -7.89 12.08 -12.84
CA ASP A 9 -7.24 12.32 -11.54
C ASP A 9 -6.14 11.35 -11.02
N ALA A 10 -4.97 11.99 -10.80
CA ALA A 10 -3.94 11.86 -9.75
C ALA A 10 -3.21 10.55 -9.42
N ASP A 11 -3.72 9.34 -9.69
CA ASP A 11 -2.92 8.10 -9.49
C ASP A 11 -2.36 7.59 -10.81
N LEU A 12 -1.03 7.57 -10.87
CA LEU A 12 -0.25 7.33 -12.07
C LEU A 12 -0.05 5.84 -12.36
N VAL A 13 -0.22 5.00 -11.33
CA VAL A 13 0.11 3.57 -11.35
C VAL A 13 -1.15 2.73 -11.57
N THR A 14 -2.26 3.11 -10.93
CA THR A 14 -3.52 2.36 -10.94
C THR A 14 -4.09 2.10 -12.34
N PRO A 15 -4.22 3.10 -13.24
CA PRO A 15 -4.88 2.88 -14.52
C PRO A 15 -4.13 1.89 -15.42
N GLY A 16 -2.79 1.91 -15.39
CA GLY A 16 -1.97 0.99 -16.18
C GLY A 16 -2.02 -0.43 -15.62
N THR A 17 -1.97 -0.56 -14.29
CA THR A 17 -2.09 -1.84 -13.61
C THR A 17 -3.46 -2.47 -13.83
N ALA A 18 -4.53 -1.70 -13.69
CA ALA A 18 -5.89 -2.16 -13.92
C ALA A 18 -6.08 -2.66 -15.35
N GLU A 19 -5.52 -2.00 -16.36
CA GLU A 19 -5.58 -2.44 -17.76
C GLU A 19 -4.90 -3.80 -17.97
N MET A 20 -3.69 -4.01 -17.44
CA MET A 20 -3.00 -5.29 -17.57
C MET A 20 -3.67 -6.42 -16.78
N VAL A 21 -4.09 -6.14 -15.54
CA VAL A 21 -4.69 -7.13 -14.62
C VAL A 21 -6.08 -7.56 -15.10
N THR A 22 -6.87 -6.62 -15.63
CA THR A 22 -8.19 -6.96 -16.17
C THR A 22 -8.09 -7.73 -17.48
N TYR A 23 -7.05 -7.49 -18.28
CA TYR A 23 -6.81 -8.27 -19.48
C TYR A 23 -6.42 -9.71 -19.17
N LEU A 24 -5.44 -9.88 -18.28
CA LEU A 24 -4.87 -11.17 -17.90
C LEU A 24 -4.86 -11.35 -16.37
N PRO A 25 -6.02 -11.67 -15.76
CA PRO A 25 -6.12 -11.86 -14.32
C PRO A 25 -5.42 -13.15 -13.89
N ILE A 26 -4.20 -13.00 -13.36
CA ILE A 26 -3.36 -14.09 -12.85
C ILE A 26 -2.96 -13.81 -11.40
N SER A 27 -2.59 -14.84 -10.66
CA SER A 27 -2.07 -14.69 -9.30
C SER A 27 -0.73 -13.92 -9.30
N SER A 28 -0.57 -12.99 -8.35
CA SER A 28 0.62 -12.12 -8.24
C SER A 28 0.99 -11.38 -9.54
N PRO A 29 0.01 -10.67 -10.15
CA PRO A 29 0.12 -10.26 -11.55
C PRO A 29 1.26 -9.29 -11.81
N PHE A 30 1.55 -8.33 -10.93
CA PHE A 30 2.63 -7.37 -11.18
C PHE A 30 4.04 -8.02 -11.20
N ILE A 31 4.27 -9.07 -10.41
CA ILE A 31 5.54 -9.82 -10.40
C ILE A 31 5.68 -10.66 -11.68
N ARG A 32 4.60 -11.36 -12.06
CA ARG A 32 4.58 -12.22 -13.25
C ARG A 32 4.62 -11.39 -14.53
N PHE A 33 3.91 -10.26 -14.59
CA PHE A 33 3.95 -9.32 -15.71
C PHE A 33 5.32 -8.69 -15.90
N ALA A 34 6.02 -8.32 -14.83
CA ALA A 34 7.40 -7.83 -14.95
C ALA A 34 8.31 -8.89 -15.61
N SER A 35 8.13 -10.16 -15.24
CA SER A 35 8.87 -11.28 -15.86
C SER A 35 8.50 -11.50 -17.32
N ARG A 36 7.21 -11.42 -17.63
CA ARG A 36 6.63 -11.73 -18.95
C ARG A 36 6.87 -10.63 -19.98
N TYR A 37 6.71 -9.38 -19.59
CA TYR A 37 6.72 -8.22 -20.50
C TYR A 37 8.07 -7.47 -20.54
N MET A 38 8.96 -7.70 -19.56
CA MET A 38 10.27 -7.02 -19.52
C MET A 38 11.43 -8.01 -19.57
N ASP A 39 11.70 -8.67 -18.46
CA ASP A 39 12.83 -9.59 -18.25
C ASP A 39 12.55 -10.40 -16.97
N GLU A 40 12.86 -11.67 -16.99
CA GLU A 40 12.70 -12.56 -15.84
C GLU A 40 13.46 -12.04 -14.60
N ALA A 41 14.61 -11.39 -14.81
CA ALA A 41 15.39 -10.75 -13.75
C ALA A 41 14.65 -9.57 -13.07
N MET A 42 13.84 -8.80 -13.82
CA MET A 42 13.04 -7.72 -13.23
C MET A 42 11.96 -8.27 -12.32
N GLY A 43 11.28 -9.35 -12.74
CA GLY A 43 10.28 -9.99 -11.90
C GLY A 43 10.89 -10.67 -10.66
N PHE A 44 12.10 -11.24 -10.76
CA PHE A 44 12.83 -11.73 -9.58
C PHE A 44 13.10 -10.60 -8.58
N ALA A 45 13.73 -9.50 -9.04
CA ALA A 45 14.08 -8.38 -8.17
C ALA A 45 12.84 -7.73 -7.54
N ALA A 46 11.79 -7.50 -8.33
CA ALA A 46 10.53 -6.92 -7.87
C ALA A 46 9.80 -7.83 -6.88
N GLY A 47 9.74 -9.15 -7.15
CA GLY A 47 9.08 -10.08 -6.24
C GLY A 47 9.80 -10.21 -4.90
N TRP A 48 11.14 -10.28 -4.88
CA TRP A 48 11.90 -10.31 -3.62
C TRP A 48 11.80 -8.99 -2.87
N ASN A 49 11.86 -7.85 -3.56
CA ASN A 49 11.64 -6.54 -2.96
C ASN A 49 10.24 -6.44 -2.32
N PHE A 50 9.19 -6.87 -3.03
CA PHE A 50 7.82 -6.90 -2.52
C PHE A 50 7.65 -7.86 -1.34
N PHE A 51 8.26 -9.05 -1.38
CA PHE A 51 8.24 -10.00 -0.26
C PHE A 51 8.86 -9.41 1.01
N VAL A 52 10.04 -8.80 0.90
CA VAL A 52 10.71 -8.19 2.08
C VAL A 52 9.89 -7.01 2.60
N PHE A 53 9.33 -6.19 1.71
CA PHE A 53 8.40 -5.12 2.04
C PHE A 53 7.20 -5.62 2.87
N GLU A 54 6.47 -6.63 2.40
CA GLU A 54 5.30 -7.17 3.09
C GLU A 54 5.68 -7.87 4.41
N ALA A 55 6.80 -8.59 4.44
CA ALA A 55 7.25 -9.26 5.65
C ALA A 55 7.62 -8.28 6.77
N ILE A 56 8.22 -7.13 6.43
CA ILE A 56 8.52 -6.06 7.40
C ILE A 56 7.24 -5.35 7.86
N LEU A 57 6.27 -5.15 6.98
CA LEU A 57 4.96 -4.61 7.37
C LEU A 57 4.19 -5.55 8.31
N ALA A 58 4.19 -6.85 8.02
CA ALA A 58 3.62 -7.87 8.89
C ALA A 58 4.29 -7.88 10.28
N CYS A 59 5.62 -7.77 10.31
CA CYS A 59 6.42 -7.63 11.52
C CYS A 59 5.99 -6.40 12.35
N ARG A 60 5.80 -5.24 11.73
CA ARG A 60 5.33 -4.02 12.42
C ARG A 60 3.97 -4.22 13.09
N THR A 61 3.03 -4.87 12.42
CA THR A 61 1.69 -5.17 12.99
C THR A 61 1.75 -6.22 14.10
N ALA A 62 2.67 -7.20 14.00
CA ALA A 62 2.83 -8.24 15.00
C ALA A 62 3.21 -7.70 16.40
N ARG A 63 3.90 -6.57 16.47
CA ARG A 63 4.23 -5.89 17.74
C ARG A 63 3.01 -5.49 18.56
N LEU A 64 1.89 -5.15 17.93
CA LEU A 64 0.71 -4.62 18.61
C LEU A 64 -0.08 -5.71 19.36
N PHE A 65 0.20 -6.99 19.08
CA PHE A 65 -0.54 -8.13 19.62
C PHE A 65 0.41 -9.14 20.26
N SER A 66 -0.07 -9.88 21.27
CA SER A 66 0.73 -10.91 21.94
C SER A 66 1.09 -12.05 20.97
N SER A 67 2.32 -12.56 21.09
CA SER A 67 3.00 -13.47 20.14
C SER A 67 2.21 -14.74 19.82
N ILE A 68 1.37 -15.21 20.76
CA ILE A 68 0.61 -16.45 20.66
C ILE A 68 -0.72 -16.23 19.91
N GLY A 69 -1.38 -15.08 20.13
CA GLY A 69 -2.66 -14.77 19.47
C GLY A 69 -2.50 -14.54 17.98
N LEU A 70 -1.40 -13.90 17.55
CA LEU A 70 -1.16 -13.59 16.15
C LEU A 70 -0.86 -14.85 15.33
N ILE A 71 -0.11 -15.81 15.87
CA ILE A 71 0.22 -17.08 15.21
C ILE A 71 -1.01 -17.99 15.16
N LEU A 72 -1.74 -18.14 16.29
CA LEU A 72 -2.94 -18.98 16.32
C LEU A 72 -4.02 -18.44 15.38
N ILE A 73 -4.23 -17.12 15.38
CA ILE A 73 -5.21 -16.51 14.49
C ILE A 73 -4.73 -16.61 13.06
N ASN A 74 -3.54 -16.13 12.67
CA ASN A 74 -3.11 -16.15 11.26
C ASN A 74 -3.08 -17.55 10.61
N VAL A 75 -2.88 -18.64 11.37
CA VAL A 75 -2.98 -20.02 10.83
C VAL A 75 -4.44 -20.48 10.73
N LEU A 76 -5.31 -20.08 11.66
CA LEU A 76 -6.75 -20.40 11.66
C LEU A 76 -7.59 -19.49 10.73
N THR A 77 -7.19 -18.24 10.50
CA THR A 77 -7.92 -17.28 9.66
C THR A 77 -7.64 -17.43 8.18
N VAL A 78 -6.61 -18.13 7.70
CA VAL A 78 -6.46 -18.26 6.23
C VAL A 78 -7.67 -18.94 5.60
N GLU A 79 -8.39 -19.77 6.36
CA GLU A 79 -9.62 -20.42 5.92
C GLU A 79 -10.86 -19.50 5.95
N TRP A 80 -10.86 -18.45 6.77
CA TRP A 80 -11.96 -17.50 6.96
C TRP A 80 -11.57 -16.06 6.58
N TYR A 81 -10.47 -15.91 5.84
CA TYR A 81 -9.83 -14.61 5.62
C TYR A 81 -10.76 -13.65 4.87
N GLY A 82 -11.45 -14.14 3.83
CA GLY A 82 -12.40 -13.32 3.06
C GLY A 82 -13.55 -12.78 3.92
N GLU A 83 -14.18 -13.63 4.74
CA GLU A 83 -15.28 -13.24 5.63
C GLU A 83 -14.81 -12.30 6.76
N THR A 84 -13.71 -12.65 7.43
CA THR A 84 -13.17 -11.82 8.53
C THR A 84 -12.70 -10.45 8.04
N GLU A 85 -12.09 -10.38 6.86
CA GLU A 85 -11.68 -9.11 6.26
C GLU A 85 -12.88 -8.31 5.76
N PHE A 86 -13.98 -8.95 5.31
CA PHE A 86 -15.21 -8.25 4.96
C PHE A 86 -15.80 -7.51 6.17
N TRP A 87 -15.95 -8.19 7.31
CA TRP A 87 -16.44 -7.57 8.55
C TRP A 87 -15.48 -6.53 9.10
N ALA A 88 -14.17 -6.77 9.03
CA ALA A 88 -13.15 -5.80 9.44
C ALA A 88 -13.15 -4.56 8.54
N ALA A 89 -13.32 -4.72 7.22
CA ALA A 89 -13.45 -3.63 6.27
C ALA A 89 -14.71 -2.80 6.50
N LEU A 90 -15.84 -3.44 6.83
CA LEU A 90 -17.06 -2.73 7.24
C LEU A 90 -16.81 -1.90 8.50
N GLY A 91 -16.12 -2.46 9.51
CA GLY A 91 -15.70 -1.73 10.71
C GLY A 91 -14.84 -0.51 10.42
N LYS A 92 -13.86 -0.62 9.49
CA LYS A 92 -13.02 0.50 9.04
C LYS A 92 -13.85 1.61 8.39
N VAL A 93 -14.81 1.26 7.54
CA VAL A 93 -15.71 2.23 6.89
C VAL A 93 -16.60 2.92 7.92
N LEU A 94 -17.11 2.20 8.90
CA LEU A 94 -17.90 2.77 9.99
C LEU A 94 -17.07 3.76 10.84
N LEU A 95 -15.80 3.44 11.15
CA LEU A 95 -14.90 4.37 11.85
C LEU A 95 -14.69 5.69 11.08
N ILE A 96 -14.72 5.66 9.75
CA ILE A 96 -14.51 6.85 8.93
C ILE A 96 -15.81 7.64 8.74
N ILE A 97 -16.92 6.97 8.42
CA ILE A 97 -18.15 7.60 7.88
C ILE A 97 -19.32 7.64 8.87
N ALA A 98 -19.42 6.70 9.82
CA ALA A 98 -20.62 6.58 10.65
C ALA A 98 -20.85 7.83 11.54
N PRO A 99 -22.01 7.95 12.24
CA PRO A 99 -22.25 9.03 13.21
C PRO A 99 -21.23 9.09 14.36
N LEU A 100 -20.56 7.96 14.62
CA LEU A 100 -19.40 7.80 15.53
C LEU A 100 -18.05 8.06 14.84
N GLY A 101 -18.05 8.27 13.53
CA GLY A 101 -16.89 8.32 12.67
C GLY A 101 -16.19 9.66 12.67
N LEU A 102 -14.90 9.64 12.34
CA LEU A 102 -13.99 10.77 12.52
C LEU A 102 -14.39 12.02 11.70
N ILE A 103 -15.01 11.84 10.53
CA ILE A 103 -15.45 12.95 9.66
C ILE A 103 -16.67 13.65 10.26
N ILE A 104 -17.71 12.90 10.62
CA ILE A 104 -18.93 13.46 11.24
C ILE A 104 -18.62 14.05 12.61
N PHE A 105 -17.77 13.38 13.40
CA PHE A 105 -17.25 13.89 14.66
C PHE A 105 -16.62 15.29 14.48
N THR A 106 -15.74 15.44 13.49
CA THR A 106 -15.10 16.72 13.21
C THR A 106 -16.13 17.79 12.88
N PHE A 107 -17.12 17.48 12.05
CA PHE A 107 -18.19 18.42 11.68
C PHE A 107 -19.02 18.87 12.89
N ILE A 108 -19.45 17.95 13.76
CA ILE A 108 -20.26 18.26 14.94
C ILE A 108 -19.48 19.14 15.91
N VAL A 109 -18.24 18.76 16.20
CA VAL A 109 -17.39 19.45 17.16
C VAL A 109 -16.99 20.83 16.64
N MET A 110 -16.73 20.97 15.34
CA MET A 110 -16.43 22.24 14.68
C MET A 110 -17.59 23.25 14.83
N LEU A 111 -18.84 22.77 14.81
CA LEU A 111 -20.06 23.55 14.99
C LEU A 111 -20.42 23.81 16.47
N GLY A 112 -19.57 23.41 17.42
CA GLY A 112 -19.76 23.64 18.85
C GLY A 112 -20.47 22.51 19.58
N GLY A 113 -20.65 21.35 18.96
CA GLY A 113 -21.15 20.13 19.61
C GLY A 113 -20.09 19.45 20.49
N ASN A 114 -19.34 20.25 21.27
CA ASN A 114 -18.32 19.78 22.19
C ASN A 114 -18.66 20.19 23.64
N PRO A 115 -18.13 19.48 24.66
CA PRO A 115 -18.37 19.81 26.07
C PRO A 115 -17.95 21.24 26.48
N LEU A 116 -17.10 21.89 25.69
CA LEU A 116 -16.61 23.25 25.93
C LEU A 116 -17.54 24.32 25.30
N GLY A 117 -18.50 23.94 24.47
CA GLY A 117 -19.36 24.84 23.70
C GLY A 117 -18.61 25.71 22.68
N ASP A 118 -17.33 25.45 22.39
CA ASP A 118 -16.52 26.31 21.54
C ASP A 118 -16.70 25.98 20.05
N ARG A 119 -17.03 27.01 19.28
CA ARG A 119 -17.14 26.95 17.82
C ARG A 119 -15.82 27.39 17.20
N PHE A 120 -14.91 26.45 17.00
CA PHE A 120 -13.60 26.77 16.45
C PHE A 120 -13.56 26.81 14.93
N GLY A 121 -14.46 26.16 14.18
CA GLY A 121 -14.45 26.31 12.71
C GLY A 121 -13.07 26.02 12.11
N PHE A 122 -12.64 26.86 11.15
CA PHE A 122 -11.28 26.82 10.57
C PHE A 122 -10.25 27.67 11.35
N ARG A 123 -10.44 27.88 12.66
CA ARG A 123 -9.57 28.76 13.47
C ARG A 123 -8.09 28.39 13.36
N TYR A 124 -7.75 27.10 13.42
CA TYR A 124 -6.35 26.65 13.35
C TYR A 124 -5.70 26.78 11.97
N TRP A 125 -6.52 26.81 10.90
CA TRP A 125 -6.03 27.08 9.54
C TRP A 125 -5.64 28.55 9.35
N ASN A 126 -6.25 29.46 10.12
CA ASN A 126 -5.91 30.88 10.10
C ASN A 126 -4.80 31.22 11.11
N ASN A 127 -4.84 30.63 12.30
CA ASN A 127 -3.84 30.85 13.36
C ASN A 127 -3.65 29.55 14.17
N PRO A 128 -2.48 28.88 14.11
CA PRO A 128 -1.16 29.33 13.64
C PRO A 128 -0.92 29.31 12.12
N GLY A 129 -1.85 28.76 11.33
CA GLY A 129 -1.73 28.67 9.88
C GLY A 129 -1.70 27.22 9.38
N ALA A 130 -2.07 27.01 8.11
CA ALA A 130 -2.12 25.68 7.49
C ALA A 130 -0.74 25.10 7.13
N PHE A 131 0.27 25.95 6.93
CA PHE A 131 1.62 25.54 6.55
C PHE A 131 2.62 25.91 7.64
N ALA A 132 3.49 24.96 7.99
CA ALA A 132 4.56 25.15 8.95
C ALA A 132 5.92 25.00 8.26
N PRO A 133 6.89 25.90 8.52
CA PRO A 133 8.25 25.72 8.05
C PRO A 133 8.94 24.57 8.79
N LEU A 134 9.72 23.76 8.07
CA LEU A 134 10.47 22.63 8.62
C LEU A 134 11.98 22.85 8.46
N TYR A 135 12.75 22.63 9.53
CA TYR A 135 14.22 22.75 9.64
C TYR A 135 14.82 24.15 9.49
N TYR A 136 14.32 24.96 8.58
CA TYR A 136 14.78 26.33 8.32
C TYR A 136 13.60 27.31 8.33
N GLY A 137 13.88 28.61 8.49
CA GLY A 137 12.89 29.66 8.26
C GLY A 137 12.69 29.98 6.78
N GLY A 138 11.63 30.72 6.47
CA GLY A 138 11.35 31.22 5.11
C GLY A 138 10.91 30.16 4.10
N ASN A 139 10.95 30.51 2.82
CA ASN A 139 10.40 29.69 1.72
C ASN A 139 11.02 28.28 1.64
N LEU A 140 12.31 28.15 1.98
CA LEU A 140 13.01 26.87 1.99
C LEU A 140 12.43 25.94 3.07
N GLY A 141 12.11 26.47 4.26
CA GLY A 141 11.46 25.71 5.32
C GLY A 141 10.08 25.19 4.92
N TYR A 142 9.28 26.02 4.24
CA TYR A 142 7.98 25.60 3.73
C TYR A 142 8.08 24.52 2.65
N PHE A 143 9.05 24.65 1.73
CA PHE A 143 9.31 23.64 0.72
C PHE A 143 9.74 22.29 1.32
N LEU A 144 10.65 22.31 2.30
CA LEU A 144 11.06 21.08 2.99
C LEU A 144 9.92 20.46 3.80
N GLY A 145 9.05 21.29 4.39
CA GLY A 145 7.81 20.82 5.05
C GLY A 145 6.89 20.11 4.06
N PHE A 146 6.63 20.73 2.91
CA PHE A 146 5.86 20.13 1.82
C PHE A 146 6.49 18.81 1.33
N LEU A 147 7.80 18.79 1.13
CA LEU A 147 8.52 17.61 0.66
C LEU A 147 8.45 16.47 1.69
N GLN A 148 8.57 16.77 2.98
CA GLN A 148 8.39 15.80 4.04
C GLN A 148 6.97 15.22 4.06
N CYS A 149 5.95 16.07 3.91
CA CYS A 149 4.56 15.63 3.79
C CYS A 149 4.35 14.73 2.56
N LEU A 150 4.98 15.05 1.43
CA LEU A 150 4.89 14.25 0.21
C LEU A 150 5.52 12.87 0.39
N ILE A 151 6.66 12.76 1.07
CA ILE A 151 7.30 11.47 1.39
C ILE A 151 6.40 10.64 2.32
N GLN A 152 5.86 11.25 3.37
CA GLN A 152 4.95 10.54 4.28
C GLN A 152 3.65 10.10 3.57
N ALA A 153 3.10 10.96 2.71
CA ALA A 153 1.94 10.62 1.89
C ALA A 153 2.22 9.44 0.94
N SER A 154 3.42 9.39 0.34
CA SER A 154 3.81 8.30 -0.56
C SER A 154 3.84 6.92 0.10
N PHE A 155 4.12 6.86 1.41
CA PHE A 155 4.00 5.63 2.20
C PHE A 155 2.53 5.23 2.41
N THR A 156 1.66 6.20 2.71
CA THR A 156 0.25 5.92 3.04
C THR A 156 -0.59 5.50 1.84
N ILE A 157 -0.21 5.91 0.62
CA ILE A 157 -0.93 5.57 -0.61
C ILE A 157 -0.42 4.22 -1.10
N ALA A 158 -1.12 3.16 -0.69
CA ALA A 158 -0.97 1.80 -1.22
C ALA A 158 -2.34 1.20 -1.55
N GLY A 159 -2.40 0.19 -2.43
CA GLY A 159 -3.68 -0.37 -2.85
C GLY A 159 -3.70 -1.06 -4.22
N PRO A 160 -3.08 -0.51 -5.28
CA PRO A 160 -3.21 -1.08 -6.63
C PRO A 160 -2.58 -2.48 -6.73
N ASP A 161 -1.47 -2.66 -6.04
CA ASP A 161 -0.79 -3.93 -5.75
C ASP A 161 -1.71 -4.90 -5.00
N TYR A 162 -2.32 -4.49 -3.88
CA TYR A 162 -3.24 -5.34 -3.11
C TYR A 162 -4.47 -5.78 -3.91
N VAL A 163 -5.10 -4.85 -4.62
CA VAL A 163 -6.24 -5.16 -5.50
C VAL A 163 -5.78 -6.14 -6.59
N SER A 164 -4.60 -5.93 -7.17
CA SER A 164 -4.08 -6.84 -8.19
C SER A 164 -3.82 -8.26 -7.66
N MET A 165 -3.39 -8.42 -6.40
CA MET A 165 -3.17 -9.74 -5.79
C MET A 165 -4.46 -10.57 -5.70
N ALA A 166 -5.60 -9.91 -5.43
CA ALA A 166 -6.91 -10.56 -5.38
C ALA A 166 -7.46 -10.95 -6.77
N ALA A 167 -6.88 -10.44 -7.86
CA ALA A 167 -7.39 -10.68 -9.21
C ALA A 167 -7.37 -12.15 -9.63
N GLY A 168 -6.37 -12.91 -9.16
CA GLY A 168 -6.24 -14.34 -9.45
C GLY A 168 -7.20 -15.24 -8.66
N GLU A 169 -7.89 -14.69 -7.67
CA GLU A 169 -8.86 -15.43 -6.83
C GLU A 169 -10.29 -14.86 -6.97
N ALA A 170 -10.47 -13.79 -7.75
CA ALA A 170 -11.77 -13.15 -7.95
C ALA A 170 -12.64 -13.94 -8.92
N GLU A 171 -13.93 -14.06 -8.62
CA GLU A 171 -14.93 -14.60 -9.52
C GLU A 171 -15.23 -13.61 -10.65
N ASN A 172 -15.22 -14.08 -11.90
CA ASN A 172 -15.37 -13.26 -13.12
C ASN A 172 -14.54 -11.95 -13.08
N PRO A 173 -13.20 -12.05 -13.02
CA PRO A 173 -12.31 -10.93 -12.74
C PRO A 173 -12.40 -9.81 -13.79
N ARG A 174 -12.70 -10.11 -15.05
CA ARG A 174 -12.81 -9.11 -16.13
C ARG A 174 -13.94 -8.10 -15.90
N VAL A 175 -14.97 -8.47 -15.14
CA VAL A 175 -16.11 -7.59 -14.82
C VAL A 175 -15.96 -6.95 -13.44
N VAL A 176 -15.45 -7.71 -12.46
CA VAL A 176 -15.35 -7.27 -11.05
C VAL A 176 -14.14 -6.35 -10.83
N MET A 177 -12.98 -6.69 -11.40
CA MET A 177 -11.74 -5.95 -11.17
C MET A 177 -11.78 -4.48 -11.60
N PRO A 178 -12.34 -4.10 -12.78
CA PRO A 178 -12.44 -2.69 -13.15
C PRO A 178 -13.25 -1.87 -12.15
N LYS A 179 -14.30 -2.45 -11.57
CA LYS A 179 -15.13 -1.80 -10.54
C LYS A 179 -14.35 -1.69 -9.23
N ALA A 180 -13.63 -2.75 -8.83
CA ALA A 180 -12.81 -2.78 -7.63
C ALA A 180 -11.70 -1.72 -7.66
N PHE A 181 -10.92 -1.63 -8.74
CA PHE A 181 -9.87 -0.62 -8.91
C PHE A 181 -10.43 0.81 -8.80
N LYS A 182 -11.54 1.11 -9.47
CA LYS A 182 -12.21 2.42 -9.39
C LYS A 182 -12.66 2.71 -7.95
N ALA A 183 -13.36 1.77 -7.32
CA ALA A 183 -13.89 1.96 -5.99
C ALA A 183 -12.79 2.16 -4.95
N VAL A 184 -11.68 1.43 -5.02
CA VAL A 184 -10.54 1.60 -4.11
C VAL A 184 -9.91 2.98 -4.28
N PHE A 185 -9.67 3.43 -5.51
CA PHE A 185 -9.09 4.75 -5.77
C PHE A 185 -9.95 5.90 -5.24
N TYR A 186 -11.25 5.92 -5.58
CA TYR A 186 -12.16 6.97 -5.10
C TYR A 186 -12.27 6.97 -3.58
N ARG A 187 -12.35 5.78 -2.95
CA ARG A 187 -12.43 5.66 -1.49
C ARG A 187 -11.16 6.17 -0.81
N LEU A 188 -9.98 5.70 -1.21
CA LEU A 188 -8.70 6.11 -0.59
C LEU A 188 -8.46 7.61 -0.73
N THR A 189 -8.62 8.15 -1.94
CA THR A 189 -8.41 9.59 -2.20
C THR A 189 -9.38 10.44 -1.37
N THR A 190 -10.66 10.07 -1.34
CA THR A 190 -11.67 10.83 -0.58
C THR A 190 -11.38 10.78 0.91
N PHE A 191 -11.10 9.59 1.47
CA PHE A 191 -10.84 9.44 2.91
C PHE A 191 -9.54 10.09 3.36
N PHE A 192 -8.48 10.07 2.55
CA PHE A 192 -7.20 10.72 2.92
C PHE A 192 -7.27 12.24 2.80
N MET A 193 -7.90 12.77 1.75
CA MET A 193 -8.08 14.22 1.58
C MET A 193 -9.02 14.79 2.64
N LEU A 194 -10.16 14.16 2.88
CA LEU A 194 -11.08 14.59 3.94
C LEU A 194 -10.47 14.36 5.33
N GLY A 195 -9.80 13.22 5.55
CA GLY A 195 -9.19 12.90 6.83
C GLY A 195 -8.08 13.87 7.23
N SER A 196 -7.22 14.26 6.28
CA SER A 196 -6.17 15.27 6.53
C SER A 196 -6.77 16.67 6.79
N LEU A 197 -7.80 17.05 6.04
CA LEU A 197 -8.57 18.27 6.30
C LEU A 197 -9.18 18.29 7.70
N CYS A 198 -9.84 17.20 8.10
CA CYS A 198 -10.45 17.05 9.41
C CYS A 198 -9.43 17.18 10.55
N VAL A 199 -8.28 16.51 10.45
CA VAL A 199 -7.20 16.63 11.45
C VAL A 199 -6.71 18.07 11.57
N GLY A 200 -6.47 18.75 10.44
CA GLY A 200 -6.04 20.14 10.44
C GLY A 200 -7.06 21.12 11.05
N ILE A 201 -8.34 20.77 11.01
CA ILE A 201 -9.41 21.54 11.68
C ILE A 201 -9.45 21.26 13.18
N LEU A 202 -9.14 20.04 13.63
CA LEU A 202 -9.28 19.63 15.03
C LEU A 202 -8.14 20.11 15.93
N VAL A 203 -6.90 20.05 15.45
CA VAL A 203 -5.71 20.31 16.28
C VAL A 203 -4.73 21.21 15.52
N PRO A 204 -4.23 22.29 16.14
CA PRO A 204 -3.19 23.11 15.53
C PRO A 204 -1.85 22.35 15.51
N TYR A 205 -1.06 22.55 14.46
CA TYR A 205 0.21 21.83 14.28
C TYR A 205 1.24 22.08 15.40
N ASN A 206 1.10 23.19 16.14
CA ASN A 206 2.01 23.60 17.22
C ASN A 206 1.52 23.18 18.61
N ASP A 207 0.49 22.33 18.70
CA ASP A 207 -0.04 21.87 19.97
C ASP A 207 0.99 21.03 20.74
N LYS A 208 1.18 21.34 22.03
CA LYS A 208 2.20 20.71 22.88
C LYS A 208 1.90 19.23 23.13
N GLU A 209 0.62 18.87 23.26
CA GLU A 209 0.18 17.50 23.51
C GLU A 209 0.37 16.65 22.24
N LEU A 210 0.06 17.22 21.06
CA LEU A 210 0.35 16.58 19.77
C LEU A 210 1.86 16.36 19.56
N ILE A 211 2.68 17.38 19.83
CA ILE A 211 4.15 17.28 19.71
C ILE A 211 4.70 16.27 20.71
N ALA A 212 4.25 16.31 21.96
CA ALA A 212 4.69 15.38 23.00
C ALA A 212 4.31 13.93 22.64
N ALA A 213 3.08 13.69 22.19
CA ALA A 213 2.62 12.37 21.80
C ALA A 213 3.40 11.82 20.59
N THR A 214 3.72 12.67 19.61
CA THR A 214 4.54 12.31 18.44
C THR A 214 6.00 12.04 18.82
N THR A 215 6.56 12.84 19.74
CA THR A 215 7.98 12.77 20.14
C THR A 215 8.26 11.63 21.12
N ALA A 216 7.33 11.35 22.03
CA ALA A 216 7.45 10.28 23.02
C ALA A 216 7.28 8.88 22.43
N GLY A 217 6.84 8.76 21.16
CA GLY A 217 6.70 7.48 20.47
C GLY A 217 5.77 6.52 21.21
N LEU A 218 4.74 7.05 21.90
CA LEU A 218 3.84 6.25 22.71
C LEU A 218 3.17 5.17 21.84
N PRO A 219 3.17 3.89 22.27
CA PRO A 219 2.61 2.81 21.47
C PRO A 219 1.09 2.97 21.31
N GLY A 220 0.61 2.74 20.07
CA GLY A 220 -0.81 2.66 19.75
C GLY A 220 -1.43 3.98 19.25
N ALA A 221 -2.76 4.05 19.32
CA ALA A 221 -3.56 5.19 18.87
C ALA A 221 -3.56 6.39 19.84
N ALA A 222 -2.85 6.29 20.97
CA ALA A 222 -2.65 7.39 21.94
C ALA A 222 -1.90 8.60 21.34
N ALA A 223 -1.14 8.42 20.26
CA ALA A 223 -0.53 9.52 19.50
C ALA A 223 -1.36 9.99 18.29
N SER A 224 -2.57 9.45 18.10
CA SER A 224 -3.45 9.86 17.00
C SER A 224 -3.92 11.30 17.20
N PRO A 225 -3.81 12.18 16.19
CA PRO A 225 -4.32 13.55 16.28
C PRO A 225 -5.81 13.62 16.64
N TYR A 226 -6.61 12.62 16.24
CA TYR A 226 -8.03 12.54 16.61
C TYR A 226 -8.24 12.25 18.10
N VAL A 227 -7.41 11.40 18.69
CA VAL A 227 -7.49 11.06 20.13
C VAL A 227 -7.05 12.27 20.95
N VAL A 228 -5.94 12.92 20.57
CA VAL A 228 -5.48 14.18 21.17
C VAL A 228 -6.56 15.26 21.07
N ALA A 229 -7.27 15.36 19.93
CA ALA A 229 -8.38 16.30 19.80
C ALA A 229 -9.52 16.00 20.79
N MET A 230 -9.90 14.72 20.94
CA MET A 230 -10.96 14.30 21.85
C MET A 230 -10.61 14.57 23.31
N ASP A 231 -9.36 14.35 23.70
CA ASP A 231 -8.85 14.66 25.04
C ASP A 231 -8.86 16.17 25.32
N ARG A 232 -8.39 17.00 24.37
CA ARG A 232 -8.46 18.48 24.46
C ARG A 232 -9.90 18.99 24.61
N LEU A 233 -10.86 18.32 23.99
CA LEU A 233 -12.28 18.65 24.05
C LEU A 233 -12.99 18.04 25.28
N ARG A 234 -12.26 17.33 26.16
CA ARG A 234 -12.77 16.66 27.37
C ARG A 234 -13.84 15.60 27.09
N ILE A 235 -13.68 14.85 26.00
CA ILE A 235 -14.59 13.75 25.62
C ILE A 235 -14.03 12.44 26.17
N SER A 236 -14.67 11.85 27.18
CA SER A 236 -14.11 10.71 27.92
C SER A 236 -14.26 9.34 27.24
N VAL A 237 -15.35 9.10 26.49
CA VAL A 237 -15.66 7.76 25.98
C VAL A 237 -15.13 7.51 24.57
N LEU A 238 -15.20 8.51 23.68
CA LEU A 238 -14.80 8.38 22.28
C LEU A 238 -13.32 7.96 22.07
N PRO A 239 -12.33 8.49 22.83
CA PRO A 239 -10.94 8.05 22.73
C PRO A 239 -10.77 6.54 22.83
N HIS A 240 -11.45 5.89 23.77
CA HIS A 240 -11.36 4.45 23.99
C HIS A 240 -11.94 3.65 22.81
N ILE A 241 -13.07 4.10 22.26
CA ILE A 241 -13.71 3.47 21.10
C ILE A 241 -12.81 3.60 19.86
N VAL A 242 -12.29 4.80 19.59
CA VAL A 242 -11.36 5.03 18.47
C VAL A 242 -10.10 4.21 18.64
N ASN A 243 -9.51 4.18 19.84
CA ASN A 243 -8.33 3.37 20.12
C ASN A 243 -8.58 1.88 19.85
N ALA A 244 -9.70 1.33 20.31
CA ALA A 244 -10.06 -0.07 20.07
C ALA A 244 -10.26 -0.37 18.57
N MET A 245 -10.96 0.50 17.84
CA MET A 245 -11.21 0.31 16.41
C MET A 245 -9.95 0.51 15.55
N VAL A 246 -9.06 1.43 15.92
CA VAL A 246 -7.75 1.59 15.25
C VAL A 246 -6.88 0.37 15.46
N LEU A 247 -6.88 -0.21 16.68
CA LEU A 247 -6.17 -1.46 16.95
C LEU A 247 -6.77 -2.62 16.13
N ALA A 248 -8.11 -2.76 16.08
CA ALA A 248 -8.76 -3.76 15.24
C ALA A 248 -8.42 -3.58 13.74
N SER A 249 -8.34 -2.33 13.27
CA SER A 249 -7.93 -2.01 11.91
C SER A 249 -6.47 -2.40 11.62
N ALA A 250 -5.58 -2.14 12.58
CA ALA A 250 -4.17 -2.52 12.49
C ALA A 250 -3.99 -4.06 12.49
N PHE A 251 -4.82 -4.79 13.25
CA PHE A 251 -4.84 -6.26 13.21
C PHE A 251 -5.19 -6.79 11.83
N SER A 252 -6.28 -6.28 11.26
CA SER A 252 -6.76 -6.68 9.93
C SER A 252 -5.75 -6.33 8.83
N ALA A 253 -5.10 -5.17 8.90
CA ALA A 253 -3.99 -4.83 7.99
C ALA A 253 -2.82 -5.83 8.11
N GLY A 254 -2.47 -6.24 9.34
CA GLY A 254 -1.43 -7.25 9.57
C GLY A 254 -1.71 -8.59 8.90
N ASN A 255 -2.96 -9.06 8.97
CA ASN A 255 -3.37 -10.28 8.29
C ASN A 255 -3.27 -10.13 6.75
N SER A 256 -3.62 -8.96 6.22
CA SER A 256 -3.47 -8.66 4.78
C SER A 256 -2.03 -8.70 4.31
N TYR A 257 -1.10 -8.18 5.12
CA TYR A 257 0.34 -8.23 4.82
C TYR A 257 0.88 -9.67 4.83
N VAL A 258 0.46 -10.50 5.79
CA VAL A 258 0.84 -11.93 5.82
C VAL A 258 0.30 -12.69 4.61
N TYR A 259 -0.95 -12.42 4.22
CA TYR A 259 -1.55 -12.98 3.01
C TYR A 259 -0.76 -12.57 1.76
N CYS A 260 -0.46 -11.28 1.58
CA CYS A 260 0.26 -10.78 0.40
C CYS A 260 1.71 -11.28 0.36
N ALA A 261 2.42 -11.31 1.49
CA ALA A 261 3.77 -11.85 1.59
C ALA A 261 3.83 -13.33 1.21
N SER A 262 2.92 -14.14 1.78
CA SER A 262 2.90 -15.59 1.55
C SER A 262 2.53 -15.95 0.10
N ARG A 263 1.55 -15.25 -0.49
CA ARG A 263 1.17 -15.42 -1.91
C ARG A 263 2.26 -14.95 -2.88
N SER A 264 2.95 -13.85 -2.58
CA SER A 264 4.05 -13.36 -3.41
C SER A 264 5.23 -14.34 -3.40
N LEU A 265 5.57 -14.87 -2.22
CA LEU A 265 6.61 -15.89 -2.08
C LEU A 265 6.22 -17.20 -2.78
N TYR A 266 4.96 -17.59 -2.71
CA TYR A 266 4.42 -18.73 -3.44
C TYR A 266 4.51 -18.53 -4.97
N GLY A 267 4.15 -17.35 -5.47
CA GLY A 267 4.29 -16.99 -6.89
C GLY A 267 5.74 -17.08 -7.38
N LEU A 268 6.70 -16.59 -6.58
CA LEU A 268 8.13 -16.74 -6.86
C LEU A 268 8.57 -18.21 -6.88
N ALA A 269 8.05 -19.05 -5.99
CA ALA A 269 8.39 -20.46 -5.94
C ALA A 269 7.86 -21.23 -7.16
N LEU A 270 6.65 -20.91 -7.64
CA LEU A 270 6.07 -21.50 -8.86
C LEU A 270 6.91 -21.19 -10.11
N GLU A 271 7.47 -19.99 -10.21
CA GLU A 271 8.34 -19.59 -11.32
C GLU A 271 9.79 -20.10 -11.17
N GLY A 272 10.10 -20.93 -10.16
CA GLY A 272 11.45 -21.44 -9.92
C GLY A 272 12.44 -20.39 -9.41
N LYS A 273 11.94 -19.24 -8.95
CA LYS A 273 12.70 -18.11 -8.38
C LYS A 273 12.89 -18.22 -6.86
N ALA A 274 12.22 -19.18 -6.22
CA ALA A 274 12.38 -19.55 -4.82
C ALA A 274 12.37 -21.09 -4.66
N PRO A 275 12.80 -21.63 -3.50
CA PRO A 275 12.88 -23.09 -3.29
C PRO A 275 11.55 -23.82 -3.52
N LYS A 276 11.59 -24.94 -4.25
CA LYS A 276 10.39 -25.75 -4.59
C LYS A 276 9.61 -26.25 -3.38
N ILE A 277 10.22 -26.36 -2.20
CA ILE A 277 9.53 -26.74 -0.96
C ILE A 277 8.37 -25.78 -0.64
N LEU A 278 8.51 -24.51 -1.06
CA LEU A 278 7.52 -23.45 -0.84
C LEU A 278 6.30 -23.56 -1.76
N THR A 279 6.31 -24.38 -2.81
CA THR A 279 5.14 -24.57 -3.69
C THR A 279 4.09 -25.52 -3.11
N ARG A 280 4.32 -26.08 -1.92
CA ARG A 280 3.40 -27.05 -1.34
C ARG A 280 2.22 -26.35 -0.65
N THR A 281 1.02 -26.62 -1.13
CA THR A 281 -0.24 -26.07 -0.61
C THR A 281 -1.02 -27.09 0.23
N THR A 282 -1.95 -26.61 1.05
CA THR A 282 -2.98 -27.45 1.68
C THR A 282 -3.96 -27.98 0.64
N ARG A 283 -4.84 -28.91 1.08
CA ARG A 283 -5.99 -29.39 0.31
C ARG A 283 -6.93 -28.26 -0.16
N ARG A 284 -6.87 -27.08 0.47
CA ARG A 284 -7.70 -25.90 0.17
C ARG A 284 -6.92 -24.79 -0.54
N GLY A 285 -5.70 -25.06 -1.04
CA GLY A 285 -4.93 -24.10 -1.85
C GLY A 285 -4.11 -23.06 -1.08
N VAL A 286 -3.91 -23.24 0.23
CA VAL A 286 -3.14 -22.31 1.09
C VAL A 286 -1.66 -22.71 1.14
N PRO A 287 -0.69 -21.81 0.87
CA PRO A 287 0.74 -22.14 0.87
C PRO A 287 1.34 -22.11 2.30
N ILE A 288 1.15 -23.19 3.07
CA ILE A 288 1.56 -23.25 4.51
C ILE A 288 3.02 -22.88 4.72
N TYR A 289 3.94 -23.45 3.95
CA TYR A 289 5.38 -23.21 4.18
C TYR A 289 5.76 -21.74 3.95
N CYS A 290 5.14 -21.07 2.97
CA CYS A 290 5.32 -19.64 2.76
C CYS A 290 4.79 -18.85 3.96
N THR A 291 3.61 -19.19 4.47
CA THR A 291 3.03 -18.55 5.66
C THR A 291 3.92 -18.73 6.88
N ILE A 292 4.47 -19.92 7.12
CA ILE A 292 5.39 -20.17 8.24
C ILE A 292 6.65 -19.29 8.12
N VAL A 293 7.26 -19.21 6.94
CA VAL A 293 8.44 -18.36 6.72
C VAL A 293 8.13 -16.89 7.05
N VAL A 294 6.99 -16.39 6.58
CA VAL A 294 6.55 -15.01 6.86
C VAL A 294 6.33 -14.81 8.36
N LEU A 295 5.67 -15.75 9.04
CA LEU A 295 5.43 -15.68 10.49
C LEU A 295 6.75 -15.73 11.28
N CYS A 296 7.72 -16.55 10.87
CA CYS A 296 9.05 -16.58 11.48
C CYS A 296 9.78 -15.24 11.35
N ILE A 297 9.68 -14.57 10.19
CA ILE A 297 10.24 -13.23 10.00
C ILE A 297 9.48 -12.20 10.85
N ALA A 298 8.16 -12.33 10.95
CA ALA A 298 7.34 -11.45 11.80
C ALA A 298 7.71 -11.56 13.29
N LEU A 299 8.25 -12.70 13.76
CA LEU A 299 8.78 -12.82 15.14
C LEU A 299 9.97 -11.90 15.41
N LEU A 300 10.70 -11.44 14.38
CA LEU A 300 11.76 -10.44 14.54
C LEU A 300 11.21 -9.10 15.05
N ALA A 301 9.90 -8.86 15.00
CA ALA A 301 9.24 -7.70 15.60
C ALA A 301 9.51 -7.59 17.10
N PHE A 302 9.69 -8.73 17.78
CA PHE A 302 9.91 -8.76 19.23
C PHE A 302 11.29 -8.23 19.63
N LEU A 303 12.25 -8.12 18.71
CA LEU A 303 13.52 -7.43 18.95
C LEU A 303 13.33 -5.93 19.22
N GLN A 304 12.20 -5.35 18.80
CA GLN A 304 11.86 -3.93 19.02
C GLN A 304 11.19 -3.65 20.36
N VAL A 305 10.98 -4.63 21.25
CA VAL A 305 10.31 -4.41 22.56
C VAL A 305 11.20 -3.67 23.57
N SER A 306 12.45 -3.35 23.21
CA SER A 306 13.38 -2.55 24.02
C SER A 306 13.14 -1.03 23.92
N SER A 307 13.76 -0.26 24.83
CA SER A 307 13.60 1.20 25.03
C SER A 307 13.98 2.09 23.84
N ASN A 308 14.38 1.53 22.68
CA ASN A 308 14.73 2.26 21.46
C ASN A 308 13.77 2.00 20.28
N ALA A 309 12.57 1.47 20.57
CA ALA A 309 11.59 0.99 19.58
C ALA A 309 11.19 2.01 18.50
N ALA A 310 11.03 3.29 18.88
CA ALA A 310 10.58 4.34 17.96
C ALA A 310 11.59 4.62 16.84
N THR A 311 12.89 4.58 17.16
CA THR A 311 13.97 4.79 16.19
C THR A 311 14.01 3.65 15.17
N VAL A 312 13.93 2.40 15.63
CA VAL A 312 13.93 1.22 14.76
C VAL A 312 12.66 1.18 13.90
N LEU A 313 11.52 1.59 14.44
CA LEU A 313 10.28 1.71 13.67
C LEU A 313 10.43 2.70 12.51
N LYS A 314 11.07 3.85 12.75
CA LYS A 314 11.35 4.83 11.70
C LYS A 314 12.24 4.26 10.61
N TRP A 315 13.25 3.47 10.98
CA TRP A 315 14.09 2.77 10.00
C TRP A 315 13.29 1.80 9.12
N PHE A 316 12.39 1.01 9.71
CA PHE A 316 11.51 0.14 8.93
C PHE A 316 10.56 0.91 8.03
N ILE A 317 9.97 2.02 8.49
CA ILE A 317 9.12 2.86 7.65
C ILE A 317 9.91 3.39 6.44
N ASN A 318 11.13 3.89 6.65
CA ASN A 318 11.96 4.40 5.55
C ASN A 318 12.28 3.30 4.53
N LEU A 319 12.65 2.10 5.00
CA LEU A 319 12.95 0.96 4.13
C LEU A 319 11.72 0.53 3.33
N VAL A 320 10.58 0.38 3.99
CA VAL A 320 9.30 -0.02 3.38
C VAL A 320 8.83 1.02 2.36
N THR A 321 8.96 2.31 2.66
CA THR A 321 8.61 3.40 1.74
C THR A 321 9.46 3.35 0.48
N ALA A 322 10.78 3.14 0.61
CA ALA A 322 11.68 3.00 -0.54
C ALA A 322 11.32 1.76 -1.39
N SER A 323 11.07 0.61 -0.76
CA SER A 323 10.63 -0.60 -1.47
C SER A 323 9.32 -0.41 -2.23
N GLN A 324 8.32 0.26 -1.63
CA GLN A 324 7.03 0.53 -2.26
C GLN A 324 7.19 1.40 -3.51
N LEU A 325 7.96 2.49 -3.41
CA LEU A 325 8.24 3.37 -4.55
C LEU A 325 8.96 2.65 -5.69
N ILE A 326 9.92 1.77 -5.37
CA ILE A 326 10.60 0.94 -6.37
C ILE A 326 9.61 0.00 -7.07
N ASN A 327 8.72 -0.67 -6.32
CA ASN A 327 7.71 -1.56 -6.90
C ASN A 327 6.76 -0.78 -7.83
N TYR A 328 6.31 0.41 -7.44
CA TYR A 328 5.47 1.26 -8.28
C TYR A 328 6.20 1.75 -9.54
N ALA A 329 7.49 2.06 -9.45
CA ALA A 329 8.31 2.33 -10.62
C ALA A 329 8.38 1.11 -11.56
N VAL A 330 8.58 -0.10 -11.02
CA VAL A 330 8.58 -1.34 -11.84
C VAL A 330 7.21 -1.59 -12.47
N MET A 331 6.11 -1.38 -11.76
CA MET A 331 4.75 -1.53 -12.29
C MET A 331 4.50 -0.56 -13.46
N CYS A 332 4.88 0.72 -13.32
CA CYS A 332 4.80 1.69 -14.40
C CYS A 332 5.67 1.28 -15.61
N MET A 333 6.91 0.83 -15.37
CA MET A 333 7.80 0.39 -16.43
C MET A 333 7.28 -0.85 -17.15
N THR A 334 6.69 -1.79 -16.40
CA THR A 334 6.05 -3.00 -16.95
C THR A 334 4.91 -2.62 -17.89
N PHE A 335 4.08 -1.66 -17.51
CA PHE A 335 3.02 -1.14 -18.38
C PHE A 335 3.57 -0.48 -19.65
N ILE A 336 4.66 0.30 -19.55
CA ILE A 336 5.31 0.93 -20.71
C ILE A 336 5.81 -0.14 -21.69
N CYS A 337 6.47 -1.20 -21.19
CA CYS A 337 6.92 -2.33 -22.00
C CYS A 337 5.76 -3.09 -22.63
N TRP A 338 4.71 -3.37 -21.87
CA TRP A 338 3.50 -4.02 -22.37
C TRP A 338 2.82 -3.21 -23.47
N LYS A 339 2.64 -1.90 -23.29
CA LYS A 339 2.07 -1.03 -24.32
C LYS A 339 2.93 -1.03 -25.59
N ARG A 340 4.26 -0.96 -25.46
CA ARG A 340 5.18 -1.06 -26.61
C ARG A 340 5.03 -2.38 -27.36
N ALA A 341 4.79 -3.48 -26.64
CA ALA A 341 4.49 -4.77 -27.24
C ALA A 341 3.13 -4.78 -27.98
N CYS A 342 2.09 -4.21 -27.38
CA CYS A 342 0.79 -4.06 -28.04
C CYS A 342 0.91 -3.26 -29.35
N ASP A 343 1.61 -2.13 -29.31
CA ASP A 343 1.80 -1.26 -30.47
C ASP A 343 2.63 -1.98 -31.56
N ALA A 344 3.67 -2.75 -31.17
CA ALA A 344 4.52 -3.49 -32.11
C ALA A 344 3.82 -4.71 -32.75
N GLN A 345 2.85 -5.31 -32.07
CA GLN A 345 2.11 -6.50 -32.53
C GLN A 345 0.74 -6.15 -33.13
N GLY A 346 0.38 -4.86 -33.22
CA GLY A 346 -0.91 -4.41 -33.75
C GLY A 346 -2.11 -4.79 -32.86
N PHE A 347 -1.89 -4.96 -31.55
CA PHE A 347 -2.95 -5.30 -30.61
C PHE A 347 -3.81 -4.08 -30.28
N ASP A 348 -5.09 -4.11 -30.68
CA ASP A 348 -5.99 -2.99 -30.43
C ASP A 348 -6.41 -2.94 -28.95
N ARG A 349 -5.95 -1.91 -28.24
CA ARG A 349 -6.31 -1.63 -26.84
C ARG A 349 -7.79 -1.30 -26.64
N ASN A 350 -8.57 -1.05 -27.70
CA ASN A 350 -10.02 -0.88 -27.56
C ASN A 350 -10.75 -2.22 -27.36
N SER A 351 -10.11 -3.35 -27.66
CA SER A 351 -10.66 -4.68 -27.36
C SER A 351 -10.63 -5.03 -25.87
N LEU A 352 -9.95 -4.22 -25.05
CA LEU A 352 -9.71 -4.52 -23.64
C LEU A 352 -10.95 -4.28 -22.78
N PRO A 353 -11.19 -5.11 -21.74
CA PRO A 353 -12.29 -4.89 -20.79
C PRO A 353 -12.21 -3.54 -20.06
N PHE A 354 -10.99 -3.06 -19.83
CA PHE A 354 -10.72 -1.76 -19.23
C PHE A 354 -9.54 -1.09 -19.94
N LYS A 355 -9.65 0.22 -20.16
CA LYS A 355 -8.62 1.04 -20.80
C LYS A 355 -8.28 2.23 -19.92
N GLY A 356 -7.01 2.35 -19.55
CA GLY A 356 -6.52 3.47 -18.74
C GLY A 356 -6.55 4.79 -19.51
N TRP A 357 -7.02 5.85 -18.85
CA TRP A 357 -6.96 7.21 -19.38
C TRP A 357 -5.52 7.76 -19.34
N GLY A 358 -5.14 8.64 -20.27
CA GLY A 358 -3.83 9.32 -20.26
C GLY A 358 -2.60 8.44 -20.54
N GLN A 359 -2.78 7.17 -20.89
CA GLN A 359 -1.67 6.24 -21.13
C GLN A 359 -1.04 6.40 -22.53
N PRO A 360 0.29 6.60 -22.66
CA PRO A 360 1.34 6.20 -21.72
C PRO A 360 1.92 7.33 -20.85
N TYR A 361 1.48 8.57 -21.01
CA TYR A 361 2.10 9.74 -20.35
C TYR A 361 2.04 9.62 -18.83
N LEU A 362 0.92 9.11 -18.30
CA LEU A 362 0.79 8.87 -16.85
C LEU A 362 1.76 7.80 -16.34
N ALA A 363 1.99 6.72 -17.08
CA ALA A 363 2.96 5.70 -16.68
C ALA A 363 4.39 6.24 -16.66
N TRP A 364 4.77 7.11 -17.62
CA TRP A 364 6.09 7.76 -17.60
C TRP A 364 6.25 8.72 -16.42
N TYR A 365 5.23 9.54 -16.14
CA TYR A 365 5.26 10.44 -15.00
C TYR A 365 5.28 9.66 -13.67
N GLY A 366 4.55 8.54 -13.57
CA GLY A 366 4.60 7.63 -12.42
C GLY A 366 5.97 6.99 -12.23
N PHE A 367 6.58 6.49 -13.31
CA PHE A 367 7.93 5.92 -13.27
C PHE A 367 8.98 6.93 -12.79
N VAL A 368 9.03 8.11 -13.41
CA VAL A 368 9.99 9.16 -13.04
C VAL A 368 9.70 9.68 -11.64
N GLY A 369 8.43 9.95 -11.31
CA GLY A 369 8.02 10.44 -9.99
C GLY A 369 8.38 9.48 -8.87
N CYS A 370 8.03 8.20 -8.98
CA CYS A 370 8.37 7.18 -7.98
C CYS A 370 9.89 6.99 -7.86
N THR A 371 10.62 7.02 -8.97
CA THR A 371 12.09 6.88 -8.95
C THR A 371 12.74 8.07 -8.25
N VAL A 372 12.37 9.30 -8.60
CA VAL A 372 12.89 10.52 -7.96
C VAL A 372 12.55 10.54 -6.48
N MET A 373 11.30 10.22 -6.12
CA MET A 373 10.86 10.19 -4.72
C MET A 373 11.58 9.11 -3.91
N ALA A 374 11.97 7.98 -4.50
CA ALA A 374 12.77 6.97 -3.81
C ALA A 374 14.13 7.54 -3.37
N PHE A 375 14.83 8.27 -4.24
CA PHE A 375 16.11 8.91 -3.88
C PHE A 375 15.93 10.08 -2.91
N VAL A 376 14.88 10.87 -3.11
CA VAL A 376 14.59 12.04 -2.27
C VAL A 376 14.09 11.63 -0.88
N GLY A 377 13.49 10.45 -0.71
CA GLY A 377 12.95 9.98 0.58
C GLY A 377 13.93 10.07 1.76
N GLY A 378 15.22 9.84 1.50
CA GLY A 378 16.29 9.92 2.51
C GLY A 378 16.95 11.30 2.68
N TYR A 379 16.45 12.37 2.04
CA TYR A 379 17.13 13.67 1.97
C TYR A 379 17.50 14.26 3.34
N THR A 380 16.72 13.93 4.38
CA THR A 380 16.92 14.44 5.75
C THR A 380 18.30 14.13 6.33
N VAL A 381 18.96 13.06 5.87
CA VAL A 381 20.31 12.65 6.29
C VAL A 381 21.39 13.59 5.76
N PHE A 382 21.14 14.24 4.62
CA PHE A 382 22.08 15.17 3.99
C PHE A 382 21.98 16.59 4.54
N LEU A 383 21.09 16.84 5.51
CA LEU A 383 20.99 18.14 6.17
C LEU A 383 22.19 18.36 7.12
N PRO A 384 22.75 19.58 7.20
CA PRO A 384 23.82 19.94 8.13
C PRO A 384 23.52 19.49 9.57
N GLY A 385 24.41 18.69 10.15
CA GLY A 385 24.28 18.21 11.54
C GLY A 385 23.28 17.07 11.78
N LYS A 386 22.71 16.47 10.72
CA LYS A 386 21.73 15.36 10.82
C LYS A 386 22.21 14.03 10.22
N TRP A 387 23.53 13.87 10.09
CA TRP A 387 24.12 12.63 9.60
C TRP A 387 23.89 11.50 10.59
N ASP A 388 23.11 10.50 10.17
CA ASP A 388 22.86 9.28 10.94
C ASP A 388 23.06 8.07 10.02
N VAL A 389 24.11 7.29 10.31
CA VAL A 389 24.51 6.14 9.48
C VAL A 389 23.41 5.08 9.39
N PRO A 390 22.74 4.67 10.49
CA PRO A 390 21.60 3.77 10.41
C PRO A 390 20.47 4.30 9.50
N THR A 391 20.05 5.55 9.67
CA THR A 391 18.98 6.15 8.84
C THR A 391 19.38 6.20 7.37
N PHE A 392 20.66 6.50 7.05
CA PHE A 392 21.17 6.42 5.68
C PHE A 392 21.02 5.01 5.11
N ILE A 393 21.54 4.01 5.81
CA ILE A 393 21.52 2.62 5.36
C ILE A 393 20.08 2.18 5.14
N PHE A 394 19.20 2.31 6.13
CA PHE A 394 17.82 1.82 6.00
C PHE A 394 16.99 2.56 4.93
N SER A 395 17.27 3.85 4.67
CA SER A 395 16.55 4.62 3.64
C SER A 395 17.02 4.28 2.21
N TYR A 396 18.29 3.90 2.03
CA TYR A 396 18.88 3.64 0.72
C TYR A 396 19.17 2.15 0.44
N PHE A 397 19.02 1.27 1.44
CA PHE A 397 19.35 -0.15 1.35
C PHE A 397 18.62 -0.82 0.18
N MET A 398 17.32 -0.58 0.05
CA MET A 398 16.51 -1.21 -1.02
C MET A 398 16.81 -0.65 -2.41
N ILE A 399 17.22 0.62 -2.48
CA ILE A 399 17.67 1.25 -3.73
C ILE A 399 18.98 0.62 -4.21
N GLY A 400 19.87 0.21 -3.29
CA GLY A 400 21.08 -0.55 -3.63
C GLY A 400 20.84 -2.04 -3.86
N LEU A 401 20.01 -2.67 -3.03
CA LEU A 401 19.72 -4.10 -3.09
C LEU A 401 18.98 -4.49 -4.38
N PHE A 402 18.03 -3.66 -4.84
CA PHE A 402 17.23 -3.97 -6.02
C PHE A 402 18.08 -4.17 -7.29
N PRO A 403 19.01 -3.26 -7.67
CA PRO A 403 19.96 -3.48 -8.75
C PRO A 403 20.85 -4.70 -8.53
N VAL A 404 21.28 -4.97 -7.30
CA VAL A 404 22.11 -6.15 -6.99
C VAL A 404 21.34 -7.45 -7.24
N LEU A 405 20.07 -7.53 -6.84
CA LEU A 405 19.19 -8.67 -7.14
C LEU A 405 18.96 -8.81 -8.65
N PHE A 406 18.70 -7.70 -9.35
CA PHE A 406 18.50 -7.69 -10.79
C PHE A 406 19.75 -8.16 -11.56
N VAL A 407 20.90 -7.55 -11.31
CA VAL A 407 22.18 -7.89 -11.97
C VAL A 407 22.63 -9.28 -11.57
N GLY A 408 22.51 -9.65 -10.29
CA GLY A 408 22.86 -10.99 -9.79
C GLY A 408 22.09 -12.09 -10.51
N TRP A 409 20.76 -11.96 -10.61
CA TRP A 409 19.95 -12.92 -11.36
C TRP A 409 20.32 -12.93 -12.84
N LYS A 410 20.52 -11.74 -13.43
CA LYS A 410 20.88 -11.61 -14.85
C LYS A 410 22.22 -12.26 -15.17
N LEU A 411 23.21 -12.20 -14.30
CA LEU A 411 24.51 -12.85 -14.48
C LEU A 411 24.42 -14.37 -14.32
N ILE A 412 23.65 -14.86 -13.34
CA ILE A 412 23.51 -16.30 -13.05
C ILE A 412 22.68 -17.00 -14.14
N LYS A 413 21.54 -16.42 -14.52
CA LYS A 413 20.59 -17.01 -15.47
C LYS A 413 20.76 -16.52 -16.91
N LYS A 414 21.63 -15.53 -17.15
CA LYS A 414 21.92 -14.95 -18.47
C LYS A 414 20.64 -14.53 -19.21
N THR A 415 19.70 -13.94 -18.48
CA THR A 415 18.41 -13.53 -19.03
C THR A 415 18.55 -12.32 -19.95
N LYS A 416 17.66 -12.22 -20.93
CA LYS A 416 17.63 -11.14 -21.93
C LYS A 416 16.33 -10.38 -21.81
N TRP A 417 16.40 -9.08 -22.11
CA TRP A 417 15.20 -8.28 -22.27
C TRP A 417 14.35 -8.84 -23.41
N THR A 418 13.06 -9.06 -23.16
CA THR A 418 12.14 -9.58 -24.16
C THR A 418 11.86 -8.51 -25.21
N PRO A 419 12.16 -8.74 -26.50
CA PRO A 419 11.82 -7.80 -27.56
C PRO A 419 10.31 -7.60 -27.64
N ALA A 420 9.85 -6.37 -27.87
CA ALA A 420 8.43 -6.03 -27.90
C ALA A 420 7.59 -6.89 -28.89
N THR A 421 8.21 -7.36 -29.98
CA THR A 421 7.58 -8.25 -30.98
C THR A 421 7.44 -9.70 -30.54
N GLN A 422 8.20 -10.13 -29.52
CA GLN A 422 8.23 -11.51 -29.00
C GLN A 422 7.56 -11.64 -27.63
N VAL A 423 7.11 -10.52 -27.05
CA VAL A 423 6.38 -10.53 -25.79
C VAL A 423 5.08 -11.32 -25.96
N ASP A 424 4.89 -12.33 -25.13
CA ASP A 424 3.66 -13.11 -25.15
C ASP A 424 2.49 -12.30 -24.55
N LEU A 425 1.62 -11.78 -25.41
CA LEU A 425 0.40 -11.08 -24.99
C LEU A 425 -0.80 -12.02 -24.82
N ARG A 426 -0.79 -13.24 -25.35
CA ARG A 426 -2.03 -14.07 -25.51
C ARG A 426 -2.01 -15.43 -24.80
N GLY A 427 -0.85 -15.93 -24.36
CA GLY A 427 -0.66 -17.34 -23.99
C GLY A 427 -1.56 -17.91 -22.89
N GLU A 428 -2.10 -17.09 -21.99
CA GLU A 428 -3.04 -17.51 -20.92
C GLU A 428 -4.44 -16.89 -21.10
N VAL A 429 -4.65 -16.12 -22.17
CA VAL A 429 -5.90 -15.36 -22.40
C VAL A 429 -7.05 -16.27 -22.84
N GLY A 430 -6.75 -17.33 -23.61
CA GLY A 430 -7.75 -18.26 -24.12
C GLY A 430 -8.47 -19.03 -23.02
N GLU A 431 -7.74 -19.53 -22.02
CA GLU A 431 -8.32 -20.23 -20.86
C GLU A 431 -9.25 -19.30 -20.06
N ILE A 432 -8.90 -18.02 -19.95
CA ILE A 432 -9.70 -17.02 -19.24
C ILE A 432 -10.95 -16.64 -20.03
N GLU A 433 -10.85 -16.57 -21.36
CA GLU A 433 -12.01 -16.34 -22.25
C GLU A 433 -12.99 -17.51 -22.20
N GLU A 434 -12.49 -18.74 -22.18
CA GLU A 434 -13.30 -19.95 -22.02
C GLU A 434 -13.97 -20.02 -20.66
N TYR A 435 -13.25 -19.69 -19.58
CA TYR A 435 -13.83 -19.56 -18.24
C TYR A 435 -14.93 -18.49 -18.21
N GLN A 436 -14.69 -17.33 -18.83
CA GLN A 436 -15.68 -16.26 -18.88
C GLN A 436 -16.92 -16.66 -19.71
N ALA A 437 -16.74 -17.38 -20.81
CA ALA A 437 -17.83 -17.85 -21.66
C ALA A 437 -18.67 -18.95 -21.00
N SER A 438 -18.04 -19.80 -20.17
CA SER A 438 -18.71 -20.86 -19.41
C SER A 438 -19.26 -20.41 -18.05
N PHE A 439 -18.96 -19.17 -17.64
CA PHE A 439 -19.40 -18.62 -16.36
C PHE A 439 -20.92 -18.40 -16.33
N VAL A 440 -21.62 -19.23 -15.57
CA VAL A 440 -23.03 -19.02 -15.20
C VAL A 440 -23.04 -18.32 -13.85
N PRO A 441 -23.61 -17.11 -13.73
CA PRO A 441 -23.73 -16.45 -12.43
C PRO A 441 -24.50 -17.36 -11.49
N SER A 442 -23.94 -17.70 -10.34
CA SER A 442 -24.74 -18.33 -9.28
C SER A 442 -25.86 -17.36 -8.95
N THR A 443 -27.11 -17.72 -9.24
CA THR A 443 -28.28 -17.02 -8.71
C THR A 443 -28.12 -17.01 -7.20
N ALA A 444 -27.73 -15.86 -6.65
CA ALA A 444 -27.74 -15.66 -5.22
C ALA A 444 -29.15 -16.03 -4.74
N GLN A 445 -29.24 -17.03 -3.87
CA GLN A 445 -30.43 -17.23 -3.07
C GLN A 445 -30.68 -15.92 -2.32
N GLU A 446 -31.87 -15.37 -2.51
CA GLU A 446 -32.34 -14.08 -1.98
C GLU A 446 -32.11 -13.90 -0.47
#